data_AF-A0AAJ1QBL7-F1
#
_entry.id   AF-A0AAJ1QBL7-F1
#
_cell.length_a   1.000
_cell.length_b   1.000
_cell.length_c   1.000
_cell.angle_alpha   90.00
_cell.angle_beta   90.00
_cell.angle_gamma   90.00
#
_symmetry.space_group_name_H-M   'P 1'
#
loop_
_entity.id
_entity.type
_entity.pdbx_description
1 polymer ?
#
loop_
_entity_poly.entity_id
_entity_poly.type
_entity_poly.pdbx_seq_one_letter_code
_entity_poly.pdbx_strand_id
1 'polypeptide(L)'
;MNKIQIESINHQNVKIEDFKTTFVVLNVENNSYRLNYIKKKEVFLKQKDDGILKYYSEHPLLINHNESTLEVYINSSPADISTFINEIEHAINFIIKGWRSWKEYIEINSGIHLETFKQNIKDGNGKLLNAPISIVESIEKICIKHQVKIKVFGERRYARHKLIIINNQYMIAKDFQLHPK
;
A
#
# COMPACT_ATOMS: atom_id res chain seq x y z
N MET A 1 13.94 20.16 24.91
CA MET A 1 14.60 19.87 23.62
C MET A 1 13.60 20.15 22.51
N ASN A 2 13.92 21.01 21.54
CA ASN A 2 13.06 21.24 20.39
C ASN A 2 12.98 19.95 19.57
N LYS A 3 11.76 19.49 19.32
CA LYS A 3 11.51 18.26 18.56
C LYS A 3 11.73 18.59 17.08
N ILE A 4 12.80 18.04 16.49
CA ILE A 4 13.05 18.22 15.06
C ILE A 4 12.00 17.39 14.30
N GLN A 5 11.31 18.03 13.37
CA GLN A 5 10.27 17.40 12.56
C GLN A 5 10.92 16.75 11.33
N ILE A 6 10.45 15.57 10.91
CA ILE A 6 10.98 14.90 9.72
C ILE A 6 10.81 15.77 8.47
N GLU A 7 9.75 16.59 8.45
CA GLU A 7 9.46 17.57 7.42
C GLU A 7 10.63 18.54 7.18
N SER A 8 11.48 18.80 8.17
CA SER A 8 12.64 19.69 8.03
C SER A 8 13.73 19.13 7.13
N ILE A 9 13.77 17.82 6.89
CA ILE A 9 14.74 17.16 5.99
C ILE A 9 14.06 16.56 4.75
N ASN A 10 12.80 16.92 4.49
CA ASN A 10 12.10 16.49 3.29
C ASN A 10 12.73 17.12 2.04
N HIS A 11 12.86 16.34 0.97
CA HIS A 11 13.55 16.69 -0.28
C HIS A 11 15.04 16.99 -0.16
N GLN A 12 15.67 16.67 0.97
CA GLN A 12 17.12 16.80 1.12
C GLN A 12 17.83 15.51 0.70
N ASN A 13 19.08 15.65 0.25
CA ASN A 13 19.95 14.50 0.06
C ASN A 13 20.36 13.94 1.42
N VAL A 14 20.13 12.65 1.62
CA VAL A 14 20.45 11.95 2.86
C VAL A 14 21.25 10.69 2.54
N LYS A 15 22.15 10.31 3.44
CA LYS A 15 22.85 9.02 3.37
C LYS A 15 22.41 8.13 4.52
N ILE A 16 21.99 6.91 4.22
CA ILE A 16 21.65 5.89 5.21
C ILE A 16 22.96 5.30 5.75
N GLU A 17 23.33 5.66 6.99
CA GLU A 17 24.57 5.21 7.62
C GLU A 17 24.41 3.86 8.36
N ASP A 18 23.25 3.66 8.98
CA ASP A 18 22.88 2.41 9.65
C ASP A 18 21.36 2.30 9.75
N PHE A 19 20.83 1.09 9.86
CA PHE A 19 19.42 0.88 10.13
C PHE A 19 19.22 -0.36 11.00
N LYS A 20 18.24 -0.27 11.89
CA LYS A 20 17.80 -1.33 12.79
C LYS A 20 16.30 -1.50 12.67
N THR A 21 15.77 -2.46 13.42
CA THR A 21 14.33 -2.77 13.42
C THR A 21 13.45 -1.63 13.94
N THR A 22 14.01 -0.67 14.69
CA THR A 22 13.28 0.42 15.36
C THR A 22 13.71 1.83 14.92
N PHE A 23 14.80 1.97 14.16
CA PHE A 23 15.30 3.28 13.69
C PHE A 23 16.19 3.17 12.46
N VAL A 24 16.42 4.31 11.80
CA VAL A 24 17.46 4.53 10.78
C VAL A 24 18.35 5.70 11.21
N VAL A 25 19.64 5.63 10.89
CA VAL A 25 20.59 6.73 11.05
C VAL A 25 20.82 7.35 9.68
N LEU A 26 20.57 8.65 9.57
CA LEU A 26 20.72 9.43 8.36
C LEU A 26 21.84 10.46 8.56
N ASN A 27 22.70 10.62 7.57
CA ASN A 27 23.58 11.78 7.47
C ASN A 27 22.96 12.79 6.50
N VAL A 28 22.86 14.04 6.93
CA VAL A 28 22.33 15.17 6.15
C VAL A 28 23.28 16.35 6.33
N GLU A 29 23.94 16.79 5.26
CA GLU A 29 24.91 17.90 5.30
C GLU A 29 25.95 17.76 6.43
N ASN A 30 26.54 16.57 6.59
CA ASN A 30 27.51 16.21 7.64
C ASN A 30 26.94 16.14 9.07
N ASN A 31 25.63 16.34 9.26
CA ASN A 31 24.96 16.15 10.54
C ASN A 31 24.35 14.75 10.60
N SER A 32 24.57 14.03 11.71
CA SER A 32 23.99 12.71 11.91
C SER A 32 22.69 12.81 12.70
N TYR A 33 21.65 12.18 12.18
CA TYR A 33 20.34 12.09 12.81
C TYR A 33 19.91 10.65 12.99
N ARG A 34 19.29 10.36 14.13
CA ARG A 34 18.56 9.12 14.38
C ARG A 34 17.07 9.36 14.19
N LEU A 35 16.48 8.62 13.25
CA LEU A 35 15.06 8.63 12.99
C LEU A 35 14.41 7.35 13.55
N ASN A 36 13.64 7.49 14.61
CA ASN A 36 12.91 6.39 15.24
C ASN A 36 11.56 6.16 14.55
N TYR A 37 11.19 4.88 14.38
CA TYR A 37 9.88 4.47 13.85
C TYR A 37 8.86 4.36 14.99
N ILE A 38 7.78 5.14 14.95
CA ILE A 38 6.71 5.04 15.95
C ILE A 38 5.62 4.11 15.43
N LYS A 39 5.42 2.97 16.12
CA LYS A 39 4.51 1.90 15.69
C LYS A 39 4.74 1.52 14.22
N LYS A 40 5.96 1.06 13.92
CA LYS A 40 6.38 0.56 12.61
C LYS A 40 5.35 -0.41 12.03
N LYS A 41 5.08 -0.29 10.74
CA LYS A 41 4.24 -1.21 9.97
C LYS A 41 5.03 -2.03 8.97
N GLU A 42 5.83 -1.37 8.15
CA GLU A 42 6.56 -2.02 7.07
C GLU A 42 7.87 -1.27 6.82
N VAL A 43 8.94 -2.01 6.55
CA VAL A 43 10.24 -1.42 6.20
C VAL A 43 10.89 -2.27 5.12
N PHE A 44 11.31 -1.60 4.07
CA PHE A 44 12.08 -2.13 2.97
C PHE A 44 13.37 -1.31 2.84
N LEU A 45 14.34 -1.63 3.69
CA LEU A 45 15.71 -1.11 3.65
C LEU A 45 16.64 -2.30 3.38
N LYS A 46 17.29 -2.30 2.22
CA LYS A 46 18.18 -3.36 1.76
C LYS A 46 19.65 -3.00 1.91
N GLN A 47 19.99 -1.72 1.74
CA GLN A 47 21.37 -1.28 1.70
C GLN A 47 21.53 0.14 2.24
N LYS A 48 22.76 0.43 2.67
CA LYS A 48 23.20 1.78 2.99
C LYS A 48 23.40 2.51 1.68
N ASP A 49 22.62 3.55 1.45
CA ASP A 49 22.52 4.25 0.17
C ASP A 49 22.37 5.75 0.41
N ASP A 50 22.75 6.55 -0.57
CA ASP A 50 22.48 7.98 -0.62
C ASP A 50 21.32 8.28 -1.57
N GLY A 51 20.49 9.27 -1.24
CA GLY A 51 19.38 9.64 -2.09
C GLY A 51 18.51 10.74 -1.49
N ILE A 52 17.52 11.16 -2.27
CA ILE A 52 16.59 12.20 -1.84
C ILE A 52 15.55 11.59 -0.90
N LEU A 53 15.49 12.09 0.33
CA LEU A 53 14.44 11.73 1.26
C LEU A 53 13.12 12.37 0.83
N LYS A 54 12.08 11.56 0.69
CA LYS A 54 10.72 12.03 0.44
C LYS A 54 9.79 11.53 1.53
N TYR A 55 9.07 12.45 2.15
CA TYR A 55 8.09 12.16 3.18
C TYR A 55 6.67 12.35 2.65
N TYR A 56 5.82 11.36 2.91
CA TYR A 56 4.45 11.31 2.41
C TYR A 56 3.44 10.99 3.53
N SER A 57 2.33 11.74 3.53
CA SER A 57 1.10 11.38 4.25
C SER A 57 0.11 10.62 3.36
N GLU A 58 0.29 10.70 2.04
CA GLU A 58 -0.55 10.07 1.02
C GLU A 58 0.35 9.50 -0.06
N HIS A 59 0.21 8.20 -0.35
CA HIS A 59 1.01 7.49 -1.34
C HIS A 59 0.36 6.12 -1.61
N PRO A 60 0.45 5.55 -2.83
CA PRO A 60 -0.11 4.22 -3.12
C PRO A 60 0.30 3.11 -2.13
N LEU A 61 1.56 3.07 -1.67
CA LEU A 61 1.99 2.12 -0.63
C LEU A 61 1.23 2.24 0.70
N LEU A 62 0.70 3.42 1.02
CA LEU A 62 0.03 3.65 2.29
C LEU A 62 -1.38 3.06 2.34
N ILE A 63 -2.03 2.78 1.21
CA ILE A 63 -3.43 2.31 1.20
C ILE A 63 -3.59 1.00 1.99
N ASN A 64 -2.64 0.06 1.89
CA ASN A 64 -2.66 -1.22 2.61
C ASN A 64 -2.54 -1.07 4.14
N HIS A 65 -2.09 0.10 4.61
CA HIS A 65 -1.90 0.38 6.04
C HIS A 65 -2.88 1.42 6.57
N ASN A 66 -3.39 2.29 5.70
CA ASN A 66 -4.28 3.39 6.03
C ASN A 66 -5.74 3.08 5.81
N GLU A 67 -6.07 1.98 5.14
CA GLU A 67 -7.44 1.53 4.92
C GLU A 67 -7.59 0.11 5.46
N SER A 68 -8.74 -0.19 6.05
CA SER A 68 -9.10 -1.56 6.34
C SER A 68 -9.26 -2.35 5.04
N THR A 69 -8.95 -3.65 5.12
CA THR A 69 -9.20 -4.58 4.03
C THR A 69 -10.65 -5.05 4.10
N LEU A 70 -11.32 -5.10 2.95
CA LEU A 70 -12.68 -5.58 2.78
C LEU A 70 -12.69 -6.81 1.88
N GLU A 71 -13.51 -7.79 2.26
CA GLU A 71 -13.69 -9.01 1.48
C GLU A 71 -14.85 -8.83 0.50
N VAL A 72 -14.61 -9.13 -0.77
CA VAL A 72 -15.60 -8.99 -1.84
C VAL A 72 -15.93 -10.36 -2.40
N TYR A 73 -17.23 -10.66 -2.47
CA TYR A 73 -17.77 -11.88 -3.08
C TYR A 73 -18.60 -11.51 -4.31
N ILE A 74 -18.48 -12.29 -5.37
CA ILE A 74 -19.30 -12.19 -6.57
C ILE A 74 -20.51 -13.12 -6.44
N ASN A 75 -21.68 -12.65 -6.90
CA ASN A 75 -22.97 -13.37 -6.85
C ASN A 75 -23.72 -13.38 -8.19
N SER A 76 -23.06 -12.93 -9.27
CA SER A 76 -23.52 -13.16 -10.65
C SER A 76 -22.34 -13.08 -11.62
N SER A 77 -22.45 -13.77 -12.76
CA SER A 77 -21.40 -13.77 -13.79
C SER A 77 -21.53 -12.56 -14.71
N PRO A 78 -20.42 -11.90 -15.13
CA PRO A 78 -20.46 -10.88 -16.18
C PRO A 78 -20.74 -11.50 -17.56
N ALA A 79 -21.33 -10.72 -18.47
CA ALA A 79 -21.54 -11.17 -19.85
C ALA A 79 -20.21 -11.35 -20.61
N ASP A 80 -19.24 -10.46 -20.38
CA ASP A 80 -17.89 -10.54 -20.95
C ASP A 80 -16.83 -10.67 -19.85
N ILE A 81 -16.45 -11.92 -19.59
CA ILE A 81 -15.48 -12.29 -18.55
C ILE A 81 -14.10 -11.67 -18.82
N SER A 82 -13.64 -11.67 -20.07
CA SER A 82 -12.29 -11.20 -20.42
C SER A 82 -12.17 -9.70 -20.18
N THR A 83 -13.13 -8.93 -20.67
CA THR A 83 -13.18 -7.48 -20.47
C THR A 83 -13.33 -7.13 -18.99
N PHE A 84 -14.18 -7.87 -18.25
CA PHE A 84 -14.36 -7.66 -16.82
C PHE A 84 -13.06 -7.85 -16.02
N ILE A 85 -12.31 -8.93 -16.28
CA ILE A 85 -11.02 -9.19 -15.62
C ILE A 85 -10.00 -8.11 -15.97
N ASN A 86 -9.90 -7.73 -17.25
CA ASN A 86 -8.95 -6.70 -17.69
C ASN A 86 -9.23 -5.35 -17.03
N GLU A 87 -10.50 -4.98 -16.86
CA GLU A 87 -10.88 -3.73 -16.18
C GLU A 87 -10.55 -3.75 -14.70
N ILE A 88 -10.75 -4.90 -14.01
CA ILE A 88 -10.32 -5.09 -12.63
C ILE A 88 -8.80 -4.88 -12.50
N GLU A 89 -8.02 -5.54 -13.36
CA GLU A 89 -6.56 -5.41 -13.36
C GLU A 89 -6.13 -3.96 -13.58
N HIS A 90 -6.71 -3.28 -14.57
CA HIS A 90 -6.38 -1.88 -14.87
C HIS A 90 -6.73 -0.96 -13.71
N ALA A 91 -7.89 -1.12 -13.09
CA ALA A 91 -8.33 -0.30 -11.97
C ALA A 91 -7.40 -0.45 -10.76
N ILE A 92 -7.00 -1.67 -10.44
CA ILE A 92 -6.06 -1.91 -9.33
C ILE A 92 -4.68 -1.33 -9.66
N ASN A 93 -4.17 -1.57 -10.88
CA ASN A 93 -2.88 -1.06 -11.33
C ASN A 93 -2.82 0.48 -11.31
N PHE A 94 -3.92 1.14 -11.68
CA PHE A 94 -4.04 2.60 -11.63
C PHE A 94 -3.87 3.16 -10.22
N ILE A 95 -4.44 2.48 -9.21
CA ILE A 95 -4.36 2.89 -7.80
C ILE A 95 -2.95 2.64 -7.24
N ILE A 96 -2.38 1.46 -7.49
CA ILE A 96 -1.12 1.04 -6.85
C ILE A 96 0.12 1.60 -7.55
N LYS A 97 0.00 2.06 -8.80
CA LYS A 97 1.08 2.69 -9.60
C LYS A 97 2.38 1.88 -9.62
N GLY A 98 2.27 0.55 -9.72
CA GLY A 98 3.41 -0.38 -9.79
C GLY A 98 4.14 -0.66 -8.48
N TRP A 99 3.70 -0.10 -7.35
CA TRP A 99 4.32 -0.35 -6.04
C TRP A 99 3.98 -1.72 -5.44
N ARG A 100 2.91 -2.34 -5.93
CA ARG A 100 2.42 -3.67 -5.59
C ARG A 100 1.99 -4.36 -6.89
N SER A 101 1.79 -5.67 -6.84
CA SER A 101 1.10 -6.40 -7.90
C SER A 101 -0.40 -6.48 -7.62
N TRP A 102 -1.24 -6.30 -8.65
CA TRP A 102 -2.69 -6.47 -8.50
C TRP A 102 -3.08 -7.88 -8.04
N LYS A 103 -2.26 -8.88 -8.40
CA LYS A 103 -2.46 -10.27 -7.98
C LYS A 103 -2.34 -10.44 -6.47
N GLU A 104 -1.66 -9.56 -5.76
CA GLU A 104 -1.55 -9.63 -4.29
C GLU A 104 -2.92 -9.51 -3.61
N TYR A 105 -3.84 -8.73 -4.18
CA TYR A 105 -5.20 -8.56 -3.65
C TYR A 105 -6.11 -9.77 -3.89
N ILE A 106 -5.64 -10.74 -4.69
CA ILE A 106 -6.32 -11.99 -5.03
C ILE A 106 -5.61 -13.14 -4.33
N GLU A 107 -4.34 -13.34 -4.62
CA GLU A 107 -3.59 -14.53 -4.17
C GLU A 107 -3.17 -14.42 -2.71
N ILE A 108 -2.53 -13.32 -2.33
CA ILE A 108 -1.94 -13.18 -1.00
C ILE A 108 -3.00 -12.77 0.01
N ASN A 109 -3.73 -11.70 -0.26
CA ASN A 109 -4.67 -11.13 0.72
C ASN A 109 -5.94 -11.96 0.81
N SER A 110 -6.39 -12.54 -0.30
CA SER A 110 -7.67 -13.24 -0.37
C SER A 110 -7.52 -14.75 -0.13
N GLY A 111 -6.32 -15.30 -0.37
CA GLY A 111 -6.00 -16.71 -0.20
C GLY A 111 -6.51 -17.61 -1.33
N ILE A 112 -6.86 -17.04 -2.49
CA ILE A 112 -7.34 -17.81 -3.66
C ILE A 112 -6.34 -17.68 -4.81
N HIS A 113 -6.09 -18.76 -5.53
CA HIS A 113 -5.24 -18.72 -6.72
C HIS A 113 -5.91 -17.94 -7.86
N LEU A 114 -5.11 -17.37 -8.77
CA LEU A 114 -5.64 -16.63 -9.93
C LEU A 114 -6.63 -17.45 -10.78
N GLU A 115 -6.43 -18.76 -10.88
CA GLU A 115 -7.38 -19.65 -11.59
C GLU A 115 -8.71 -19.80 -10.84
N THR A 116 -8.69 -19.85 -9.51
CA THR A 116 -9.91 -19.83 -8.68
C THR A 116 -10.63 -18.50 -8.83
N PHE A 117 -9.91 -17.38 -8.89
CA PHE A 117 -10.48 -16.07 -9.18
C PHE A 117 -11.23 -16.05 -10.52
N LYS A 118 -10.59 -16.53 -11.59
CA LYS A 118 -11.21 -16.64 -12.92
C LYS A 118 -12.44 -17.54 -12.91
N GLN A 119 -12.34 -18.68 -12.21
CA GLN A 119 -13.44 -19.63 -12.10
C GLN A 119 -14.63 -19.04 -11.33
N ASN A 120 -14.39 -18.35 -10.22
CA ASN A 120 -15.45 -17.67 -9.45
C ASN A 120 -16.15 -16.59 -10.28
N ILE A 121 -15.41 -15.85 -11.12
CA ILE A 121 -16.00 -14.89 -12.05
C ILE A 121 -16.88 -15.59 -13.08
N LYS A 122 -16.37 -16.68 -13.69
CA LYS A 122 -17.10 -17.46 -14.68
C LYS A 122 -18.40 -18.02 -14.13
N ASP A 123 -18.35 -18.64 -12.95
CA ASP A 123 -19.51 -19.23 -12.29
C ASP A 123 -20.43 -18.17 -11.67
N GLY A 124 -19.94 -16.94 -11.52
CA GLY A 124 -20.67 -15.86 -10.88
C GLY A 124 -20.88 -16.07 -9.38
N ASN A 125 -20.03 -16.87 -8.75
CA ASN A 125 -20.15 -17.21 -7.33
C ASN A 125 -18.77 -17.39 -6.71
N GLY A 126 -18.58 -16.83 -5.51
CA GLY A 126 -17.38 -17.05 -4.70
C GLY A 126 -16.61 -15.78 -4.38
N LYS A 127 -15.41 -15.94 -3.84
CA LYS A 127 -14.56 -14.81 -3.45
C LYS A 127 -13.97 -14.16 -4.69
N LEU A 128 -14.11 -12.83 -4.77
CA LEU A 128 -13.54 -12.03 -5.85
C LEU A 128 -12.16 -11.50 -5.44
N LEU A 129 -12.06 -10.83 -4.28
CA LEU A 129 -10.79 -10.27 -3.80
C LEU A 129 -10.89 -9.90 -2.32
N ASN A 130 -9.73 -9.60 -1.72
CA ASN A 130 -9.61 -8.98 -0.41
C ASN A 130 -8.67 -7.77 -0.51
N ALA A 131 -9.22 -6.55 -0.44
CA ALA A 131 -8.46 -5.34 -0.76
C ALA A 131 -8.83 -4.13 0.11
N PRO A 132 -7.94 -3.12 0.18
CA PRO A 132 -8.22 -1.79 0.71
C PRO A 132 -9.49 -1.15 0.14
N ILE A 133 -10.10 -0.28 0.93
CA ILE A 133 -11.36 0.43 0.62
C ILE A 133 -11.32 1.07 -0.78
N SER A 134 -10.27 1.82 -1.10
CA SER A 134 -10.13 2.54 -2.38
C SER A 134 -10.12 1.58 -3.58
N ILE A 135 -9.54 0.39 -3.43
CA ILE A 135 -9.59 -0.64 -4.46
C ILE A 135 -11.02 -1.18 -4.57
N VAL A 136 -11.65 -1.54 -3.45
CA VAL A 136 -13.02 -2.06 -3.45
C VAL A 136 -14.01 -1.08 -4.08
N GLU A 137 -13.91 0.22 -3.77
CA GLU A 137 -14.76 1.26 -4.39
C GLU A 137 -14.59 1.35 -5.91
N SER A 138 -13.38 1.10 -6.42
CA SER A 138 -13.12 1.04 -7.86
C SER A 138 -13.77 -0.20 -8.49
N ILE A 139 -13.69 -1.34 -7.80
CA ILE A 139 -14.29 -2.61 -8.23
C ILE A 139 -15.81 -2.54 -8.20
N GLU A 140 -16.41 -1.91 -7.18
CA GLU A 140 -17.86 -1.65 -7.10
C GLU A 140 -18.36 -0.94 -8.37
N LYS A 141 -17.62 0.06 -8.88
CA LYS A 141 -17.98 0.78 -10.12
C LYS A 141 -17.91 -0.12 -11.36
N ILE A 142 -16.89 -0.98 -11.45
CA ILE A 142 -16.77 -1.95 -12.55
C ILE A 142 -17.93 -2.96 -12.48
N CYS A 143 -18.24 -3.47 -11.30
CA CYS A 143 -19.37 -4.38 -11.12
C CYS A 143 -20.70 -3.75 -11.55
N ILE A 144 -20.95 -2.48 -11.19
CA ILE A 144 -22.14 -1.75 -11.66
C ILE A 144 -22.17 -1.65 -13.19
N LYS A 145 -21.05 -1.28 -13.83
CA LYS A 145 -20.92 -1.17 -15.29
C LYS A 145 -21.25 -2.49 -16.00
N HIS A 146 -20.80 -3.61 -15.44
CA HIS A 146 -21.00 -4.95 -16.00
C HIS A 146 -22.27 -5.65 -15.47
N GLN A 147 -23.11 -4.96 -14.69
CA GLN A 147 -24.32 -5.51 -14.05
C GLN A 147 -24.03 -6.76 -13.18
N VAL A 148 -22.84 -6.81 -12.59
CA VAL A 148 -22.40 -7.89 -11.70
C VAL A 148 -22.81 -7.58 -10.27
N LYS A 149 -23.51 -8.53 -9.63
CA LYS A 149 -23.88 -8.45 -8.22
C LYS A 149 -22.70 -8.89 -7.36
N ILE A 150 -22.39 -8.08 -6.35
CA ILE A 150 -21.35 -8.39 -5.35
C ILE A 150 -21.88 -8.21 -3.94
N LYS A 151 -21.17 -8.79 -2.98
CA LYS A 151 -21.36 -8.56 -1.55
C LYS A 151 -20.02 -8.22 -0.92
N VAL A 152 -20.00 -7.16 -0.12
CA VAL A 152 -18.79 -6.66 0.55
C VAL A 152 -18.93 -6.89 2.05
N PHE A 153 -17.87 -7.40 2.67
CA PHE A 153 -17.80 -7.66 4.10
C PHE A 153 -16.61 -6.92 4.72
N GLY A 154 -16.78 -6.52 5.99
CA GLY A 154 -15.79 -5.78 6.75
C GLY A 154 -16.24 -4.36 7.08
N GLU A 155 -15.59 -3.76 8.06
CA GLU A 155 -15.83 -2.37 8.45
C GLU A 155 -14.88 -1.44 7.69
N ARG A 156 -15.39 -0.30 7.22
CA ARG A 156 -14.59 0.76 6.62
C ARG A 156 -13.91 1.58 7.73
N ARG A 157 -12.60 1.41 7.90
CA ARG A 157 -11.79 2.10 8.91
C ARG A 157 -10.56 2.71 8.24
N TYR A 158 -10.17 3.89 8.71
CA TYR A 158 -8.99 4.59 8.23
C TYR A 158 -7.96 4.78 9.33
N ALA A 159 -6.68 4.72 8.96
CA ALA A 159 -5.54 5.08 9.78
C ALA A 159 -4.71 6.15 9.09
N ARG A 160 -3.74 6.72 9.82
CA ARG A 160 -2.88 7.81 9.33
C ARG A 160 -1.42 7.48 9.55
N HIS A 161 -0.94 6.45 8.86
CA HIS A 161 0.48 6.15 8.77
C HIS A 161 1.16 7.12 7.81
N LYS A 162 2.48 7.24 7.99
CA LYS A 162 3.39 8.07 7.21
C LYS A 162 4.39 7.18 6.51
N LEU A 163 4.89 7.66 5.39
CA LEU A 163 5.85 6.97 4.54
C LEU A 163 7.08 7.85 4.36
N ILE A 164 8.25 7.23 4.45
CA ILE A 164 9.51 7.82 3.98
C ILE A 164 10.04 6.94 2.86
N ILE A 165 10.46 7.58 1.78
CA ILE A 165 11.15 6.95 0.65
C ILE A 165 12.54 7.58 0.52
N ILE A 166 13.56 6.74 0.33
CA ILE A 166 14.91 7.14 -0.09
C ILE A 166 15.26 6.20 -1.26
N ASN A 167 15.35 6.75 -2.47
CA ASN A 167 15.43 5.98 -3.72
C ASN A 167 14.31 4.93 -3.84
N ASN A 168 14.66 3.65 -3.93
CA ASN A 168 13.73 2.52 -4.01
C ASN A 168 13.50 1.84 -2.64
N GLN A 169 13.94 2.48 -1.56
CA GLN A 169 13.84 1.99 -0.19
C GLN A 169 12.79 2.78 0.56
N TYR A 170 12.03 2.13 1.45
CA TYR A 170 10.93 2.81 2.15
C TYR A 170 10.69 2.31 3.57
N MET A 171 10.04 3.17 4.36
CA MET A 171 9.61 2.90 5.72
C MET A 171 8.18 3.42 5.91
N ILE A 172 7.31 2.61 6.52
CA ILE A 172 5.94 2.97 6.89
C ILE A 172 5.78 2.80 8.40
N ALA A 173 5.34 3.87 9.06
CA ALA A 173 5.13 3.89 10.50
C ALA A 173 3.94 4.81 10.84
N LYS A 174 3.42 4.74 12.07
CA LYS A 174 2.40 5.72 12.51
C LYS A 174 2.96 7.14 12.50
N ASP A 175 4.22 7.28 12.89
CA ASP A 175 4.93 8.56 12.94
C ASP A 175 6.45 8.32 12.92
N PHE A 176 7.23 9.37 12.69
CA PHE A 176 8.69 9.34 12.75
C PHE A 176 9.22 10.41 13.70
N GLN A 177 10.20 10.04 14.53
CA GLN A 177 10.83 10.99 15.46
C GLN A 177 12.30 11.17 15.12
N LEU A 178 12.66 12.39 14.73
CA LEU A 178 14.01 12.76 14.36
C LEU A 178 14.76 13.33 15.57
N HIS A 179 15.94 12.78 15.84
CA HIS A 179 16.81 13.20 16.93
C HIS A 179 18.22 13.46 16.38
N PRO A 180 18.92 14.52 16.82
CA PRO A 180 20.36 14.60 16.63
C PRO A 180 21.02 13.36 17.24
N LYS A 181 22.02 12.81 16.55
CA LYS A 181 22.83 11.71 17.07
C LYS A 181 24.03 12.24 17.84
#